data_AF-A0A0F4LF98-F1
#
_entry.id   AF-A0A0F4LF98-F1
#
_cell.length_a   1.000
_cell.length_b   1.000
_cell.length_c   1.000
_cell.angle_alpha   90.00
_cell.angle_beta   90.00
_cell.angle_gamma   90.00
#
_symmetry.space_group_name_H-M   'P 1'
#
loop_
_entity.id
_entity.type
_entity.pdbx_description
1 polymer ?
#
loop_
_entity_poly.entity_id
_entity_poly.type
_entity_poly.pdbx_seq_one_letter_code
_entity_poly.pdbx_strand_id
1 'polypeptide(L)'
;MNSSSEKNKVERKKHDDKIKYLYFSRYLMVRYCVVIFLFANLFWLLILVQYKKLLGIILSGILTLFSCIAAIEQLTKMYNHKSDEPITRIYFWIQIVANTFLIFCLFLPFKLQIFPFITSTSSNYFMIAILLVGILLAYFCERRIHNIIIGKDKYLNAIETVIKDK
;
A
#
# COMPACT_ATOMS: atom_id res chain seq x y z
N MET A 1 16.89 0.48 -48.13
CA MET A 1 15.60 -0.13 -47.74
C MET A 1 15.49 -0.50 -46.24
N ASN A 2 16.49 -0.19 -45.39
CA ASN A 2 16.50 -0.60 -43.96
C ASN A 2 15.99 0.45 -42.95
N SER A 3 15.78 1.71 -43.36
CA SER A 3 15.43 2.78 -42.40
C SER A 3 13.95 2.82 -42.01
N SER A 4 13.05 2.37 -42.89
CA SER A 4 11.60 2.32 -42.63
C SER A 4 11.21 1.15 -41.73
N SER A 5 11.85 -0.01 -41.87
CA SER A 5 11.62 -1.18 -41.02
C SER A 5 12.12 -0.97 -39.58
N GLU A 6 13.28 -0.33 -39.42
CA GLU A 6 13.83 0.03 -38.11
C GLU A 6 13.01 1.13 -37.42
N LYS A 7 12.54 2.16 -38.14
CA LYS A 7 11.61 3.17 -37.61
C LYS A 7 10.31 2.53 -37.11
N ASN A 8 9.70 1.62 -37.88
CA ASN A 8 8.50 0.89 -37.48
C ASN A 8 8.71 -0.05 -36.27
N LYS A 9 9.91 -0.60 -36.08
CA LYS A 9 10.23 -1.39 -34.87
C LYS A 9 10.37 -0.50 -33.64
N VAL A 10 11.02 0.65 -33.77
CA VAL A 10 11.19 1.62 -32.68
C VAL A 10 9.84 2.19 -32.24
N GLU A 11 8.95 2.52 -33.18
CA GLU A 11 7.62 3.03 -32.88
C GLU A 11 6.74 1.98 -32.19
N ARG A 12 6.77 0.72 -32.64
CA ARG A 12 6.11 -0.39 -31.95
C ARG A 12 6.61 -0.60 -30.53
N LYS A 13 7.94 -0.58 -30.34
CA LYS A 13 8.53 -0.73 -29.00
C LYS A 13 8.11 0.42 -28.06
N LYS A 14 8.10 1.67 -28.56
CA LYS A 14 7.61 2.83 -27.80
C LYS A 14 6.13 2.69 -27.44
N HIS A 15 5.30 2.13 -28.33
CA HIS A 15 3.88 1.89 -28.07
C HIS A 15 3.67 0.83 -26.99
N ASP A 16 4.38 -0.30 -27.08
CA ASP A 16 4.34 -1.36 -26.08
C ASP A 16 4.83 -0.88 -24.70
N ASP A 17 5.88 -0.05 -24.67
CA ASP A 17 6.41 0.53 -23.44
C ASP A 17 5.44 1.53 -22.80
N LYS A 18 4.71 2.31 -23.61
CA LYS A 18 3.63 3.19 -23.11
C LYS A 18 2.50 2.40 -22.45
N ILE A 19 2.06 1.31 -23.07
CA ILE A 19 1.01 0.45 -22.51
C ILE A 19 1.46 -0.12 -21.16
N LYS A 20 2.67 -0.67 -21.08
CA LYS A 20 3.25 -1.17 -19.82
C LYS A 20 3.29 -0.10 -18.74
N TYR A 21 3.72 1.12 -19.09
CA TYR A 21 3.74 2.24 -18.16
C TYR A 21 2.34 2.59 -17.64
N LEU A 22 1.31 2.56 -18.48
CA LEU A 22 -0.07 2.85 -18.05
C LEU A 22 -0.60 1.80 -17.07
N TYR A 23 -0.36 0.50 -17.33
CA TYR A 23 -0.71 -0.56 -16.38
C TYR A 23 0.06 -0.44 -15.06
N PHE A 24 1.33 -0.06 -15.12
CA PHE A 24 2.13 0.22 -13.93
C PHE A 24 1.59 1.41 -13.13
N SER A 25 1.22 2.49 -13.83
CA SER A 25 0.72 3.73 -13.22
C SER A 25 -0.58 3.50 -12.42
N ARG A 26 -1.41 2.54 -12.82
CA ARG A 26 -2.65 2.16 -12.12
C ARG A 26 -2.42 1.79 -10.66
N TYR A 27 -1.31 1.11 -10.34
CA TYR A 27 -1.01 0.61 -9.00
C TYR A 27 0.04 1.43 -8.24
N LEU A 28 0.58 2.50 -8.83
CA LEU A 28 1.60 3.34 -8.19
C LEU A 28 1.18 3.82 -6.80
N MET A 29 -0.03 4.36 -6.70
CA MET A 29 -0.54 4.86 -5.43
C MET A 29 -0.61 3.75 -4.36
N VAL A 30 -1.13 2.57 -4.73
CA VAL A 30 -1.26 1.42 -3.83
C VAL A 30 0.11 1.03 -3.30
N ARG A 31 1.11 0.93 -4.18
CA ARG A 31 2.48 0.61 -3.80
C ARG A 31 3.07 1.62 -2.82
N TYR A 32 2.96 2.91 -3.09
CA TYR A 32 3.50 3.92 -2.18
C TYR A 32 2.84 3.86 -0.81
N CYS A 33 1.53 3.59 -0.75
CA CYS A 33 0.83 3.43 0.53
C CYS A 33 1.31 2.20 1.31
N VAL A 34 1.52 1.05 0.65
CA VAL A 34 2.10 -0.15 1.29
C VAL A 34 3.48 0.16 1.88
N VAL A 35 4.33 0.88 1.14
CA VAL A 35 5.67 1.28 1.62
C VAL A 35 5.56 2.23 2.82
N ILE A 36 4.65 3.21 2.78
CA ILE A 36 4.40 4.11 3.92
C ILE A 36 4.01 3.33 5.16
N PHE A 37 3.09 2.37 5.05
CA PHE A 37 2.69 1.55 6.18
C PHE A 37 3.79 0.62 6.66
N LEU A 38 4.60 0.06 5.75
CA LEU A 38 5.79 -0.72 6.12
C LEU A 38 6.71 0.10 7.03
N PHE A 39 7.05 1.33 6.62
CA PHE A 39 7.90 2.19 7.44
C PHE A 39 7.22 2.63 8.74
N ALA A 40 5.93 2.96 8.72
CA ALA A 40 5.20 3.32 9.94
C ALA A 40 5.21 2.18 10.98
N ASN A 41 4.91 0.94 10.54
CA ASN A 41 4.92 -0.25 11.38
C ASN A 41 6.35 -0.61 11.83
N LEU A 42 7.36 -0.42 10.97
CA LEU A 42 8.76 -0.64 11.32
C LEU A 42 9.26 0.37 12.35
N PHE A 43 8.96 1.65 12.19
CA PHE A 43 9.33 2.68 13.18
C PHE A 43 8.67 2.43 14.52
N TRP A 44 7.39 2.06 14.52
CA TRP A 44 6.70 1.68 15.74
C TRP A 44 7.36 0.47 16.43
N LEU A 45 7.77 -0.53 15.66
CA LEU A 45 8.51 -1.70 16.15
C LEU A 45 9.83 -1.29 16.80
N LEU A 46 10.62 -0.45 16.14
CA LEU A 46 11.92 0.02 16.64
C LEU A 46 11.78 0.76 17.98
N ILE A 47 10.77 1.62 18.10
CA ILE A 47 10.45 2.30 19.35
C ILE A 47 10.11 1.27 20.44
N LEU A 48 9.25 0.30 20.14
CA LEU A 48 8.83 -0.70 21.13
C LEU A 48 9.95 -1.63 21.61
N VAL A 49 10.91 -1.94 20.73
CA VAL A 49 12.14 -2.66 21.09
C VAL A 49 12.94 -1.86 22.13
N GLN A 50 13.06 -0.55 21.95
CA GLN A 50 13.74 0.33 22.92
C GLN A 50 13.06 0.31 24.29
N TYR A 51 11.73 0.35 24.33
CA TYR A 51 10.94 0.27 25.57
C TYR A 51 10.78 -1.15 26.12
N LYS A 52 11.35 -2.17 25.45
CA LYS A 52 11.30 -3.60 25.83
C LYS A 52 9.88 -4.12 26.07
N LYS A 53 8.89 -3.64 25.30
CA LYS A 53 7.50 -4.05 25.45
C LYS A 53 7.15 -5.22 24.52
N LEU A 54 7.27 -6.44 25.04
CA LEU A 54 7.12 -7.68 24.26
C LEU A 54 5.80 -7.75 23.44
N LEU A 55 4.66 -7.41 24.06
CA LEU A 55 3.36 -7.46 23.38
C LEU A 55 3.27 -6.49 22.19
N GLY A 56 3.70 -5.23 22.39
CA GLY A 56 3.78 -4.27 21.30
C GLY A 56 4.75 -4.73 20.21
N ILE A 57 5.92 -5.26 20.59
CA ILE A 57 6.93 -5.76 19.64
C ILE A 57 6.34 -6.86 18.75
N ILE A 58 5.64 -7.83 19.33
CA ILE A 58 5.00 -8.91 18.57
C ILE A 58 3.96 -8.34 17.60
N LEU A 59 3.08 -7.46 18.08
CA LEU A 59 2.02 -6.88 17.27
C LEU A 59 2.56 -6.06 16.09
N SER A 60 3.49 -5.14 16.38
CA SER A 60 4.14 -4.31 15.37
C SER A 60 5.00 -5.13 14.41
N GLY A 61 5.63 -6.20 14.89
CA GLY A 61 6.42 -7.12 14.08
C GLY A 61 5.56 -7.86 13.07
N ILE A 62 4.41 -8.39 13.50
CA ILE A 62 3.46 -9.07 12.62
C ILE A 62 2.95 -8.11 11.53
N LEU A 63 2.55 -6.89 11.89
CA LEU A 63 2.11 -5.90 10.90
C LEU A 63 3.23 -5.51 9.92
N THR A 64 4.46 -5.39 10.39
CA THR A 64 5.63 -5.12 9.54
C THR A 64 5.86 -6.27 8.56
N LEU A 65 5.79 -7.52 9.02
CA LEU A 65 5.93 -8.71 8.15
C LEU A 65 4.84 -8.76 7.08
N PHE A 66 3.58 -8.54 7.43
CA PHE A 66 2.50 -8.45 6.45
C PHE A 66 2.70 -7.33 5.44
N SER A 67 3.20 -6.17 5.89
CA SER A 67 3.53 -5.03 5.03
C SER A 67 4.66 -5.40 4.04
N CYS A 68 5.68 -6.15 4.49
CA CYS A 68 6.75 -6.66 3.63
C CYS A 68 6.22 -7.62 2.56
N ILE A 69 5.34 -8.56 2.94
CA ILE A 69 4.75 -9.52 1.99
C ILE A 69 3.94 -8.78 0.92
N ALA A 70 3.11 -7.81 1.31
CA ALA A 70 2.37 -6.97 0.38
C ALA A 70 3.31 -6.15 -0.53
N ALA A 71 4.42 -5.62 0.00
CA ALA A 71 5.39 -4.90 -0.79
C ALA A 71 6.08 -5.79 -1.83
N ILE A 72 6.42 -7.03 -1.46
CA ILE A 72 7.02 -8.02 -2.38
C ILE A 72 6.03 -8.38 -3.49
N GLU A 73 4.74 -8.63 -3.18
CA GLU A 73 3.71 -8.89 -4.20
C GLU A 73 3.65 -7.76 -5.24
N GLN A 74 3.62 -6.51 -4.77
CA GLN A 74 3.59 -5.31 -5.61
C GLN A 74 4.84 -5.13 -6.48
N LEU A 75 6.00 -5.62 -6.04
CA LEU A 75 7.25 -5.60 -6.79
C LEU A 75 7.30 -6.72 -7.84
N THR A 76 6.93 -7.95 -7.47
CA THR A 76 6.96 -9.10 -8.38
C THR A 76 5.97 -8.94 -9.54
N LYS A 77 4.83 -8.29 -9.33
CA LYS A 77 3.85 -8.03 -10.39
C LYS A 77 4.27 -7.02 -11.44
N MET A 78 5.37 -6.29 -11.25
CA MET A 78 5.95 -5.51 -12.34
C MET A 78 6.31 -6.36 -13.57
N TYR A 79 6.55 -7.66 -13.36
CA TYR A 79 6.94 -8.59 -14.42
C TYR A 79 5.79 -9.49 -14.91
N ASN A 80 4.69 -9.62 -14.15
CA ASN A 80 3.58 -10.53 -14.46
C ASN A 80 2.24 -9.78 -14.53
N HIS A 81 1.63 -9.73 -15.72
CA HIS A 81 0.40 -8.99 -16.06
C HIS A 81 -0.90 -9.55 -15.44
N LYS A 82 -0.87 -10.18 -14.26
CA LYS A 82 -2.09 -10.68 -13.60
C LYS A 82 -2.81 -9.55 -12.87
N SER A 83 -4.11 -9.39 -13.14
CA SER A 83 -4.96 -8.26 -12.73
C SER A 83 -5.29 -8.17 -11.23
N ASP A 84 -5.12 -9.26 -10.49
CA ASP A 84 -5.71 -9.37 -9.15
C ASP A 84 -4.63 -9.28 -8.08
N GLU A 85 -4.75 -8.32 -7.16
CA GLU A 85 -3.91 -8.06 -5.97
C GLU A 85 -4.58 -8.59 -4.68
N PRO A 86 -4.75 -9.91 -4.52
CA PRO A 86 -5.50 -10.45 -3.38
C PRO A 86 -4.77 -10.21 -2.05
N ILE A 87 -3.44 -10.37 -2.00
CA ILE A 87 -2.70 -10.27 -0.73
C ILE A 87 -2.64 -8.81 -0.27
N THR A 88 -2.33 -7.88 -1.17
CA THR A 88 -2.31 -6.44 -0.88
C THR A 88 -3.69 -5.93 -0.42
N ARG A 89 -4.79 -6.45 -0.98
CA ARG A 89 -6.15 -6.09 -0.55
C ARG A 89 -6.46 -6.62 0.86
N ILE A 90 -6.10 -7.87 1.15
CA ILE A 90 -6.23 -8.46 2.49
C ILE A 90 -5.41 -7.65 3.49
N TYR A 91 -4.20 -7.24 3.12
CA TYR A 91 -3.33 -6.42 3.96
C TYR A 91 -3.99 -5.09 4.36
N PHE A 92 -4.61 -4.36 3.43
CA PHE A 92 -5.30 -3.11 3.79
C PHE A 92 -6.46 -3.34 4.77
N TRP A 93 -7.22 -4.43 4.61
CA TRP A 93 -8.25 -4.80 5.58
C TRP A 93 -7.66 -5.12 6.96
N ILE A 94 -6.57 -5.89 7.01
CA ILE A 94 -5.82 -6.15 8.24
C ILE A 94 -5.37 -4.83 8.89
N GLN A 95 -4.85 -3.88 8.10
CA GLN A 95 -4.39 -2.59 8.61
C GLN A 95 -5.54 -1.73 9.16
N ILE A 96 -6.72 -1.74 8.52
CA ILE A 96 -7.92 -1.05 9.02
C ILE A 96 -8.35 -1.65 10.36
N VAL A 97 -8.46 -2.98 10.43
CA VAL A 97 -8.85 -3.70 11.66
C VAL A 97 -7.84 -3.45 12.77
N ALA A 98 -6.54 -3.56 12.46
CA ALA A 98 -5.46 -3.32 13.41
C ALA A 98 -5.47 -1.88 13.94
N ASN A 99 -5.57 -0.87 13.07
CA ASN A 99 -5.62 0.53 13.52
C ASN A 99 -6.87 0.81 14.37
N THR A 100 -8.02 0.24 14.02
CA THR A 100 -9.25 0.36 14.81
C THR A 100 -9.08 -0.29 16.18
N PHE A 101 -8.49 -1.48 16.23
CA PHE A 101 -8.17 -2.17 17.48
C PHE A 101 -7.18 -1.37 18.35
N LEU A 102 -6.14 -0.78 17.75
CA LEU A 102 -5.17 0.07 18.44
C LEU A 102 -5.81 1.32 19.03
N ILE A 103 -6.78 1.94 18.34
CA ILE A 103 -7.57 3.06 18.89
C ILE A 103 -8.31 2.59 20.15
N PHE A 104 -8.95 1.42 20.11
CA PHE A 104 -9.63 0.87 21.29
C PHE A 104 -8.65 0.63 22.44
N CYS A 105 -7.48 0.06 22.16
CA CYS A 105 -6.45 -0.19 23.18
C CYS A 105 -5.94 1.08 23.89
N LEU A 106 -6.00 2.26 23.27
CA LEU A 106 -5.60 3.52 23.91
C LEU A 106 -6.49 3.91 25.10
N PHE A 107 -7.73 3.43 25.15
CA PHE A 107 -8.67 3.66 26.25
C PHE A 107 -8.52 2.63 27.38
N LEU A 108 -7.76 1.55 27.16
CA LEU A 108 -7.54 0.49 28.13
C LEU A 108 -6.22 0.68 28.91
N PRO A 109 -6.08 0.07 30.10
CA PRO A 109 -4.83 0.10 30.86
C PRO A 109 -3.65 -0.55 30.11
N PHE A 110 -3.95 -1.37 29.08
CA PHE A 110 -2.95 -2.01 28.21
C PHE A 110 -2.18 -1.03 27.30
N LYS A 111 -2.58 0.25 27.22
CA LYS A 111 -1.90 1.25 26.39
C LYS A 111 -0.39 1.37 26.67
N LEU A 112 0.05 1.14 27.91
CA LEU A 112 1.47 1.21 28.27
C LEU A 112 2.32 0.07 27.69
N GLN A 113 1.70 -1.00 27.23
CA GLN A 113 2.39 -2.12 26.56
C GLN A 113 2.47 -1.94 25.04
N ILE A 114 1.57 -1.14 24.45
CA ILE A 114 1.42 -0.96 23.00
C ILE A 114 1.97 0.42 22.56
N PHE A 115 1.81 1.43 23.42
CA PHE A 115 2.24 2.80 23.21
C PHE A 115 2.89 3.37 24.50
N PRO A 116 4.04 2.84 24.94
CA PRO A 116 4.70 3.24 26.19
C PRO A 116 5.15 4.70 26.22
N PHE A 117 5.26 5.35 25.07
CA PHE A 117 5.66 6.75 24.91
C PHE A 117 4.49 7.74 25.06
N ILE A 118 3.25 7.26 25.21
CA ILE A 118 2.07 8.11 25.38
C ILE A 118 1.83 8.37 26.86
N THR A 119 2.25 9.54 27.32
CA THR A 119 2.21 9.95 28.73
C THR A 119 1.09 10.92 29.06
N SER A 120 0.62 11.72 28.09
CA SER A 120 -0.38 12.77 28.29
C SER A 120 -1.67 12.51 27.51
N THR A 121 -2.77 13.13 27.94
CA THR A 121 -4.06 13.07 27.24
C THR A 121 -3.98 13.72 25.85
N SER A 122 -3.19 14.78 25.69
CA SER A 122 -2.96 15.40 24.37
C SER A 122 -2.26 14.43 23.40
N SER A 123 -1.27 13.67 23.89
CA SER A 123 -0.59 12.63 23.12
C SER A 123 -1.53 11.50 22.69
N ASN A 124 -2.52 11.13 23.53
CA ASN A 124 -3.57 10.17 23.16
C ASN A 124 -4.36 10.65 21.93
N TYR A 125 -4.87 11.88 21.95
CA TYR A 125 -5.63 12.43 20.82
C TYR A 125 -4.80 12.52 19.54
N PHE A 126 -3.53 12.89 19.66
CA PHE A 126 -2.60 12.89 18.54
C PHE A 126 -2.39 11.50 17.94
N MET A 127 -2.23 10.47 18.78
CA MET A 127 -2.12 9.09 18.31
C MET A 127 -3.40 8.60 17.63
N ILE A 128 -4.57 8.93 18.19
CA ILE A 128 -5.87 8.62 17.56
C ILE A 128 -5.95 9.25 16.18
N ALA A 129 -5.54 10.51 16.03
CA ALA A 129 -5.53 11.18 14.73
C ALA A 129 -4.64 10.47 13.71
N ILE A 130 -3.43 10.03 14.10
CA ILE A 130 -2.53 9.25 13.24
C ILE A 130 -3.18 7.92 12.82
N LEU A 131 -3.77 7.19 13.77
CA LEU A 131 -4.43 5.91 13.47
C LEU A 131 -5.64 6.08 12.55
N LEU A 132 -6.42 7.15 12.72
CA LEU A 132 -7.53 7.50 11.83
C LEU A 132 -7.05 7.85 10.42
N VAL A 133 -5.97 8.62 10.28
CA VAL A 133 -5.34 8.88 8.97
C VAL A 133 -4.90 7.57 8.33
N GLY A 134 -4.32 6.65 9.10
CA GLY A 134 -3.98 5.31 8.64
C GLY A 134 -5.20 4.51 8.13
N ILE A 135 -6.32 4.55 8.85
CA ILE A 135 -7.58 3.89 8.43
C ILE A 135 -8.09 4.50 7.11
N LEU A 136 -8.14 5.83 7.03
CA LEU A 136 -8.61 6.54 5.83
C LEU A 136 -7.74 6.22 4.62
N LEU A 137 -6.41 6.20 4.79
CA LEU A 137 -5.48 5.86 3.71
C LEU A 137 -5.66 4.42 3.24
N ALA A 138 -5.75 3.45 4.16
CA ALA A 138 -5.98 2.05 3.82
C ALA A 138 -7.34 1.83 3.13
N TYR A 139 -8.40 2.50 3.60
CA TYR A 139 -9.72 2.47 2.96
C TYR A 139 -9.68 3.06 1.55
N PHE A 140 -8.98 4.19 1.36
CA PHE A 140 -8.83 4.79 0.04
C PHE A 140 -8.08 3.86 -0.91
N CYS A 141 -7.04 3.18 -0.45
CA CYS A 141 -6.32 2.19 -1.25
C CYS A 141 -7.21 1.00 -1.63
N GLU A 142 -8.01 0.47 -0.70
CA GLU A 142 -8.97 -0.60 -0.99
C GLU A 142 -9.95 -0.16 -2.09
N ARG A 143 -10.53 1.04 -1.96
CA ARG A 143 -11.48 1.57 -2.93
C ARG A 143 -10.84 1.79 -4.31
N ARG A 144 -9.57 2.18 -4.34
CA ARG A 144 -8.79 2.29 -5.59
C ARG A 144 -8.58 0.93 -6.24
N ILE A 145 -8.20 -0.10 -5.47
CA ILE A 145 -8.07 -1.48 -5.96
C ILE A 145 -9.42 -1.98 -6.51
N HIS A 146 -10.51 -1.76 -5.77
CA HIS A 146 -11.85 -2.14 -6.20
C HIS A 146 -12.25 -1.49 -7.53
N ASN A 147 -11.97 -0.20 -7.70
CA ASN A 147 -12.24 0.50 -8.96
C ASN A 147 -11.41 -0.02 -10.13
N ILE A 148 -10.16 -0.46 -9.89
CA ILE A 148 -9.31 -1.07 -10.91
C ILE A 148 -9.87 -2.44 -11.34
N ILE A 149 -10.34 -3.25 -10.38
CA ILE A 149 -10.94 -4.57 -10.65
C ILE A 149 -12.23 -4.44 -11.47
N ILE A 150 -13.09 -3.47 -11.14
CA ILE A 150 -14.35 -3.22 -11.87
C ILE A 150 -14.10 -2.48 -13.19
N GLY A 151 -12.86 -2.06 -13.47
CA GLY A 151 -12.50 -1.34 -14.71
C GLY A 151 -13.08 0.08 -14.80
N LYS A 152 -13.44 0.69 -13.66
CA LYS A 152 -13.97 2.07 -13.59
C LYS A 152 -12.87 3.13 -13.46
N ASP A 153 -11.61 2.77 -13.64
CA ASP A 153 -10.50 3.70 -13.50
C ASP A 153 -10.20 4.45 -14.80
N LYS A 154 -9.72 5.69 -14.65
CA LYS A 154 -9.36 6.56 -15.79
C LYS A 154 -8.26 5.99 -16.67
N TYR A 155 -7.40 5.11 -16.16
CA TYR A 155 -6.29 4.57 -16.93
C TYR A 155 -6.74 3.49 -17.91
N LEU A 156 -7.84 2.77 -17.62
CA LEU A 156 -8.43 1.82 -18.56
C LEU A 156 -8.84 2.52 -19.86
N ASN A 157 -9.53 3.66 -19.77
CA ASN A 157 -9.89 4.47 -20.95
C ASN A 157 -8.66 4.98 -21.72
N ALA A 158 -7.59 5.36 -21.01
CA ALA A 158 -6.34 5.77 -21.65
C ALA A 158 -5.64 4.62 -22.37
N ILE A 159 -5.65 3.41 -21.79
CA ILE A 159 -5.12 2.19 -22.41
C ILE A 159 -5.95 1.83 -23.65
N GLU A 160 -7.28 1.86 -23.57
CA GLU A 160 -8.16 1.59 -24.71
C GLU A 160 -7.92 2.58 -25.86
N THR A 161 -7.72 3.86 -25.55
CA THR A 161 -7.39 4.89 -26.57
C THR A 161 -6.05 4.59 -27.25
N VAL A 162 -5.01 4.27 -26.47
CA VAL A 162 -3.68 3.93 -27.01
C VAL A 162 -3.70 2.65 -27.84
N ILE A 163 -4.50 1.65 -27.44
CA ILE A 163 -4.68 0.40 -28.22
C ILE A 163 -5.42 0.68 -29.54
N LYS A 164 -6.39 1.59 -29.54
CA LYS A 164 -7.20 1.93 -30.72
C LYS A 164 -6.46 2.77 -31.76
N ASP A 165 -5.41 3.49 -31.34
CA ASP A 165 -4.52 4.28 -32.21
C ASP A 165 -3.47 3.43 -32.97
N LYS A 166 -3.60 2.10 -32.95
CA LYS A 166 -2.73 1.15 -33.67
C LYS A 166 -3.22 0.87 -35.08
#